data_AF-A0A931UD89-F1
#
_entry.id   AF-A0A931UD89-F1
#
_cell.length_a   1.000
_cell.length_b   1.000
_cell.length_c   1.000
_cell.angle_alpha   90.00
_cell.angle_beta   90.00
_cell.angle_gamma   90.00
#
_symmetry.space_group_name_H-M   'P 1'
#
loop_
_entity.id
_entity.type
_entity.pdbx_description
1 polymer ?
#
loop_
_entity_poly.entity_id
_entity_poly.type
_entity_poly.pdbx_seq_one_letter_code
_entity_poly.pdbx_strand_id
1 'polypeptide(L)'
;LGHAFARPLKFLMPDARRAIVPIMVNTYYPPAPSAKRCVQFGQALARAILRFTETRRVLVVGSGGLSHTKIDEHLDRSFIRALEKNDMEFLQAMDPAALVEGTSEIRNWMITAAAADRPATVVEYMPLYRTATGVGCAMGFACWA
;
A
#
# COMPACT_ATOMS: atom_id res chain seq x y z
N LEU A 1 -12.37 14.41 -0.22
CA LEU A 1 -11.35 13.34 -0.39
C LEU A 1 -10.29 13.85 -1.36
N GLY A 2 -9.00 13.77 -0.99
CA GLY A 2 -7.89 14.22 -1.84
C GLY A 2 -7.59 13.26 -2.99
N HIS A 3 -6.57 13.59 -3.78
CA HIS A 3 -6.19 12.82 -4.97
C HIS A 3 -5.83 11.35 -4.65
N ALA A 4 -5.24 11.08 -3.49
CA ALA A 4 -4.91 9.73 -3.02
C ALA A 4 -6.12 8.77 -3.02
N PHE A 5 -7.32 9.28 -2.72
CA PHE A 5 -8.55 8.48 -2.77
C PHE A 5 -9.25 8.61 -4.13
N ALA A 6 -9.39 9.84 -4.63
CA ALA A 6 -10.19 10.10 -5.81
C ALA A 6 -9.61 9.48 -7.09
N ARG A 7 -8.27 9.40 -7.21
CA ARG A 7 -7.61 8.82 -8.40
C ARG A 7 -7.92 7.33 -8.56
N PRO A 8 -7.65 6.44 -7.59
CA PRO A 8 -8.03 5.02 -7.71
C PRO A 8 -9.54 4.83 -7.90
N LEU A 9 -10.36 5.58 -7.16
CA LEU A 9 -11.83 5.45 -7.23
C LEU A 9 -12.40 5.81 -8.60
N LYS A 10 -11.79 6.77 -9.32
CA LYS A 10 -12.19 7.11 -10.69
C LYS A 10 -12.15 5.89 -11.63
N PHE A 11 -11.19 4.99 -11.42
CA PHE A 11 -11.03 3.79 -12.25
C PHE A 11 -11.79 2.58 -11.70
N LEU A 12 -11.81 2.41 -10.37
CA LEU A 12 -12.47 1.26 -9.73
C LEU A 12 -14.00 1.42 -9.61
N MET A 13 -14.49 2.66 -9.53
CA MET A 13 -15.90 2.97 -9.30
C MET A 13 -16.29 4.31 -9.95
N PRO A 14 -16.29 4.41 -11.29
CA PRO A 14 -16.60 5.66 -11.99
C PRO A 14 -18.01 6.19 -11.70
N ASP A 15 -18.98 5.31 -11.44
CA ASP A 15 -20.38 5.67 -11.20
C ASP A 15 -20.72 5.98 -9.72
N ALA A 16 -19.73 5.95 -8.82
CA ALA A 16 -19.89 6.25 -7.39
C ALA A 16 -21.00 5.48 -6.64
N ARG A 17 -21.28 4.22 -7.02
CA ARG A 17 -22.45 3.45 -6.51
C ARG A 17 -22.23 2.67 -5.21
N ARG A 18 -21.04 2.69 -4.61
CA ARG A 18 -20.72 1.93 -3.38
C ARG A 18 -20.30 2.87 -2.26
N ALA A 19 -20.66 2.51 -1.04
CA ALA A 19 -20.20 3.20 0.15
C ALA A 19 -18.67 3.09 0.27
N ILE A 20 -18.03 4.19 0.67
CA ILE A 20 -16.58 4.28 0.88
C ILE A 20 -16.34 4.62 2.35
N VAL A 21 -15.44 3.87 2.99
CA VAL A 21 -14.89 4.21 4.30
C VAL A 21 -13.44 4.66 4.10
N PRO A 22 -13.14 5.97 4.12
CA PRO A 22 -11.77 6.44 3.95
C PRO A 22 -10.96 6.20 5.23
N ILE A 23 -9.79 5.58 5.08
CA ILE A 23 -8.80 5.43 6.14
C ILE A 23 -7.58 6.24 5.75
N MET A 24 -7.27 7.28 6.52
CA MET A 24 -6.09 8.12 6.32
C MET A 24 -4.94 7.59 7.18
N VAL A 25 -3.77 7.40 6.58
CA VAL A 25 -2.55 6.98 7.27
C VAL A 25 -1.57 8.14 7.19
N ASN A 26 -1.04 8.57 8.35
CA ASN A 26 0.04 9.55 8.37
C ASN A 26 1.33 8.88 7.87
N THR A 27 1.68 9.09 6.61
CA THR A 27 2.91 8.54 6.02
C THR A 27 4.07 9.52 6.08
N TYR A 28 3.78 10.82 6.15
CA TYR A 28 4.77 11.87 5.88
C TYR A 28 5.36 12.52 7.15
N TYR A 29 4.51 12.96 8.08
CA TYR A 29 4.96 13.81 9.20
C TYR A 29 5.31 12.97 10.43
N PRO A 30 6.52 13.10 10.99
CA PRO A 30 6.83 12.44 12.26
C PRO A 30 5.94 12.92 13.41
N PRO A 31 5.51 12.03 14.32
CA PRO A 31 5.72 10.58 14.29
C PRO A 31 4.76 9.87 13.31
N ALA A 32 5.33 9.11 12.37
CA ALA A 32 4.60 8.19 11.49
C ALA A 32 4.54 6.78 12.12
N PRO A 33 3.52 5.95 11.81
CA PRO A 33 3.40 4.60 12.34
C PRO A 33 4.54 3.73 11.80
N SER A 34 5.11 2.87 12.64
CA SER A 34 6.14 1.90 12.21
C SER A 34 5.57 0.87 11.22
N ALA A 35 6.46 0.18 10.51
CA ALA A 35 6.07 -0.89 9.59
C ALA A 35 5.29 -2.00 10.32
N LYS A 36 5.80 -2.43 11.49
CA LYS A 36 5.11 -3.32 12.42
C LYS A 36 3.70 -2.84 12.78
N ARG A 37 3.53 -1.55 13.10
CA ARG A 37 2.21 -1.00 13.44
C ARG A 37 1.24 -1.04 12.25
N CYS A 38 1.73 -0.81 11.03
CA CYS A 38 0.94 -0.89 9.80
C CYS A 38 0.43 -2.31 9.56
N VAL A 39 1.29 -3.33 9.68
CA VAL A 39 0.88 -4.74 9.55
C VAL A 39 -0.14 -5.13 10.61
N GLN A 40 0.10 -4.79 11.89
CA GLN A 40 -0.86 -5.05 12.97
C GLN A 40 -2.22 -4.38 12.73
N PHE A 41 -2.22 -3.18 12.16
CA PHE A 41 -3.44 -2.48 11.79
C PHE A 41 -4.18 -3.19 10.66
N GLY A 42 -3.50 -3.63 9.60
CA GLY A 42 -4.11 -4.40 8.51
C GLY A 42 -4.78 -5.69 9.01
N GLN A 43 -4.10 -6.44 9.88
CA GLN A 43 -4.68 -7.64 10.52
C GLN A 43 -5.91 -7.30 11.37
N ALA A 44 -5.88 -6.19 12.12
CA ALA A 44 -7.02 -5.73 12.91
C ALA A 44 -8.20 -5.30 12.03
N LEU A 45 -7.91 -4.64 10.91
CA LEU A 45 -8.91 -4.23 9.92
C LEU A 45 -9.62 -5.45 9.31
N ALA A 46 -8.87 -6.48 8.90
CA ALA A 46 -9.44 -7.72 8.40
C ALA A 46 -10.38 -8.38 9.43
N ARG A 47 -9.95 -8.50 10.69
CA ARG A 47 -10.79 -9.02 11.78
C ARG A 47 -12.06 -8.19 11.98
N ALA A 48 -11.98 -6.87 11.86
CA ALA A 48 -13.13 -5.99 11.99
C ALA A 48 -14.13 -6.18 10.84
N ILE A 49 -13.63 -6.29 9.60
CA ILE A 49 -14.45 -6.54 8.41
C ILE A 49 -15.16 -7.89 8.50
N LEU A 50 -14.44 -8.96 8.90
CA LEU A 50 -14.99 -10.31 9.00
C LEU A 50 -16.05 -10.48 10.11
N ARG A 51 -16.16 -9.52 11.03
CA ARG A 51 -17.21 -9.52 12.07
C ARG A 51 -18.55 -8.99 11.57
N PHE A 52 -18.62 -8.42 10.38
CA PHE A 52 -19.91 -8.03 9.80
C PHE A 52 -20.72 -9.28 9.47
N THR A 53 -21.92 -9.37 10.06
CA THR A 53 -22.84 -10.51 9.89
C THR A 53 -23.66 -10.42 8.59
N GLU A 54 -23.69 -9.25 7.95
CA GLU A 54 -24.33 -9.05 6.66
C GLU A 54 -23.49 -9.69 5.54
N THR A 55 -24.15 -10.31 4.56
CA THR A 55 -23.48 -10.83 3.36
C THR A 55 -23.04 -9.68 2.44
N ARG A 56 -21.93 -9.03 2.78
CA ARG A 56 -21.36 -7.92 2.01
C ARG A 56 -19.95 -8.29 1.53
N ARG A 57 -19.68 -7.98 0.26
CA ARG A 57 -18.33 -8.03 -0.30
C ARG A 57 -17.64 -6.69 -0.02
N VAL A 58 -16.47 -6.74 0.61
CA VAL A 58 -15.66 -5.57 0.93
C VAL A 58 -14.38 -5.61 0.10
N LEU A 59 -14.05 -4.49 -0.55
CA LEU A 59 -12.79 -4.28 -1.24
C LEU A 59 -11.92 -3.36 -0.38
N VAL A 60 -10.69 -3.79 -0.08
CA VAL A 60 -9.67 -2.95 0.57
C VAL A 60 -8.73 -2.44 -0.51
N VAL A 61 -8.47 -1.14 -0.53
CA VAL A 61 -7.60 -0.50 -1.53
C VAL A 61 -6.52 0.32 -0.81
N GLY A 62 -5.27 -0.06 -1.00
CA GLY A 62 -4.10 0.75 -0.67
C GLY A 62 -3.69 1.60 -1.87
N SER A 63 -3.24 2.84 -1.64
CA SER A 63 -2.80 3.76 -2.70
C SER A 63 -1.55 4.52 -2.29
N GLY A 64 -0.84 5.07 -3.28
CA GLY A 64 0.47 5.71 -3.10
C GLY A 64 1.63 4.75 -3.34
N GLY A 65 2.86 5.22 -3.16
CA GLY A 65 4.09 4.44 -3.36
C GLY A 65 4.44 4.20 -4.84
N LEU A 66 5.48 3.44 -5.17
CA LEU A 66 6.51 2.86 -4.27
C LEU A 66 7.61 3.89 -3.99
N SER A 67 8.88 3.66 -4.35
CA SER A 67 9.93 4.65 -4.23
C SER A 67 9.58 5.95 -4.98
N HIS A 68 9.70 7.08 -4.29
CA HIS A 68 9.28 8.39 -4.79
C HIS A 68 10.33 9.45 -4.43
N THR A 69 10.45 10.48 -5.28
CA THR A 69 11.49 11.52 -5.25
C THR A 69 12.85 10.99 -5.69
N LYS A 70 13.25 9.82 -5.20
CA LYS A 70 14.41 9.06 -5.67
C LYS A 70 13.99 7.61 -5.89
N ILE A 71 14.17 7.11 -7.11
CA ILE A 71 13.90 5.72 -7.45
C ILE A 71 14.93 4.83 -6.75
N ASP A 72 14.44 3.79 -6.08
CA ASP A 72 15.24 2.72 -5.50
C ASP A 72 14.63 1.38 -5.90
N GLU A 73 15.07 0.85 -7.04
CA GLU A 73 14.58 -0.43 -7.55
C GLU A 73 14.92 -1.61 -6.62
N HIS A 74 15.97 -1.50 -5.80
CA HIS A 74 16.33 -2.57 -4.88
C HIS A 74 15.32 -2.65 -3.74
N LEU A 75 14.97 -1.50 -3.15
CA LEU A 75 13.89 -1.38 -2.19
C LEU A 75 12.57 -1.86 -2.81
N ASP A 76 12.19 -1.34 -3.97
CA ASP A 76 10.92 -1.68 -4.62
C ASP A 76 10.82 -3.18 -4.90
N ARG A 77 11.86 -3.79 -5.48
CA ARG A 77 11.85 -5.22 -5.82
C ARG A 77 11.91 -6.11 -4.60
N SER A 78 12.59 -5.70 -3.52
CA SER A 78 12.58 -6.47 -2.26
C SER A 78 11.21 -6.42 -1.61
N PHE A 79 10.56 -5.26 -1.59
CA PHE A 79 9.19 -5.09 -1.13
C PHE A 79 8.20 -5.92 -1.97
N ILE A 80 8.27 -5.83 -3.30
CA ILE A 80 7.43 -6.61 -4.23
C ILE A 80 7.58 -8.11 -3.98
N ARG A 81 8.81 -8.63 -3.87
CA ARG A 81 9.04 -10.04 -3.55
C ARG A 81 8.44 -10.45 -2.21
N ALA A 82 8.46 -9.57 -1.22
CA ALA A 82 7.83 -9.83 0.07
C ALA A 82 6.30 -9.92 -0.07
N LEU A 83 5.68 -9.08 -0.91
CA LEU A 83 4.24 -9.19 -1.20
C LEU A 83 3.89 -10.51 -1.90
N GLU A 84 4.65 -10.89 -2.93
CA GLU A 84 4.45 -12.14 -3.68
C GLU A 84 4.60 -13.38 -2.80
N LYS A 85 5.45 -13.33 -1.77
CA LYS A 85 5.68 -14.44 -0.83
C LYS A 85 4.82 -14.37 0.42
N ASN A 86 3.99 -13.33 0.59
CA ASN A 86 3.31 -13.01 1.85
C ASN A 86 4.27 -12.97 3.05
N ASP A 87 5.47 -12.40 2.86
CA ASP A 87 6.52 -12.35 3.88
C ASP A 87 6.24 -11.23 4.91
N MET A 88 5.34 -11.53 5.85
CA MET A 88 4.95 -10.59 6.91
C MET A 88 6.09 -10.26 7.87
N GLU A 89 7.11 -11.11 8.00
CA GLU A 89 8.27 -10.84 8.84
C GLU A 89 9.11 -9.72 8.22
N PHE A 90 9.41 -9.83 6.92
CA PHE A 90 10.08 -8.77 6.16
C PHE A 90 9.30 -7.45 6.25
N LEU A 91 7.99 -7.48 5.98
CA LEU A 91 7.15 -6.28 5.98
C LEU A 91 7.14 -5.58 7.35
N GLN A 92 7.13 -6.32 8.46
CA GLN A 92 7.14 -5.76 9.81
C GLN A 92 8.51 -5.20 10.22
N ALA A 93 9.59 -5.76 9.67
CA ALA A 93 10.97 -5.43 9.99
C ALA A 93 11.56 -4.33 9.09
N MET A 94 10.80 -3.80 8.12
CA MET A 94 11.30 -2.75 7.23
C MET A 94 11.84 -1.54 7.99
N ASP A 95 13.03 -1.12 7.58
CA ASP A 95 13.78 -0.01 8.18
C ASP A 95 12.96 1.30 8.09
N PRO A 96 12.68 1.99 9.21
CA PRO A 96 12.07 3.31 9.20
C PRO A 96 12.78 4.32 8.29
N ALA A 97 14.09 4.22 8.11
CA ALA A 97 14.87 5.11 7.23
C ALA A 97 14.52 4.94 5.75
N ALA A 98 14.01 3.78 5.33
CA ALA A 98 13.53 3.54 3.97
C ALA A 98 12.12 4.09 3.73
N LEU A 99 11.37 4.40 4.79
CA LEU A 99 9.95 4.75 4.74
C LEU A 99 9.74 6.25 5.02
N VAL A 100 10.37 7.07 4.20
CA VAL A 100 10.43 8.54 4.30
C VAL A 100 9.86 9.22 3.06
N GLU A 101 9.51 10.51 3.17
CA GLU A 101 9.00 11.34 2.08
C GLU A 101 7.85 10.66 1.30
N GLY A 102 7.87 10.67 -0.03
CA GLY A 102 6.86 9.97 -0.84
C GLY A 102 6.96 8.44 -0.74
N THR A 103 8.15 7.89 -0.54
CA THR A 103 8.36 6.43 -0.38
C THR A 103 7.64 5.87 0.84
N SER A 104 7.40 6.71 1.86
CA SER A 104 6.64 6.34 3.05
C SER A 104 5.22 5.83 2.77
N GLU A 105 4.65 6.12 1.60
CA GLU A 105 3.33 5.65 1.18
C GLU A 105 3.25 4.11 1.03
N ILE A 106 4.40 3.42 0.95
CA ILE A 106 4.52 1.95 1.06
C ILE A 106 3.79 1.41 2.31
N ARG A 107 3.64 2.21 3.38
CA ARG A 107 2.83 1.84 4.56
C ARG A 107 1.39 1.45 4.23
N ASN A 108 0.77 2.09 3.23
CA ASN A 108 -0.58 1.75 2.79
C ASN A 108 -0.65 0.35 2.16
N TRP A 109 0.42 -0.05 1.46
CA TRP A 109 0.56 -1.38 0.89
C TRP A 109 0.74 -2.43 1.98
N MET A 110 1.55 -2.16 3.00
CA MET A 110 1.70 -3.06 4.16
C MET A 110 0.37 -3.36 4.85
N ILE A 111 -0.46 -2.32 5.05
CA ILE A 111 -1.80 -2.45 5.64
C ILE A 111 -2.69 -3.34 4.76
N THR A 112 -2.67 -3.10 3.45
CA THR A 112 -3.51 -3.85 2.49
C THR A 112 -3.07 -5.31 2.39
N ALA A 113 -1.76 -5.56 2.30
CA ALA A 113 -1.18 -6.90 2.29
C ALA A 113 -1.51 -7.68 3.58
N ALA A 114 -1.34 -7.04 4.73
CA ALA A 114 -1.66 -7.66 6.03
C ALA A 114 -3.16 -7.87 6.27
N ALA A 115 -4.03 -7.09 5.61
CA ALA A 115 -5.46 -7.32 5.62
C ALA A 115 -5.86 -8.51 4.71
N ALA A 116 -5.13 -8.74 3.63
CA ALA A 116 -5.37 -9.86 2.71
C ALA A 116 -4.74 -11.19 3.19
N ASP A 117 -3.59 -11.09 3.87
CA ASP A 117 -2.79 -12.17 4.46
C ASP A 117 -2.60 -13.38 3.55
N ARG A 118 -2.16 -13.11 2.32
CA ARG A 118 -1.89 -14.13 1.29
C ARG A 118 -0.91 -13.58 0.24
N PRO A 119 -0.30 -14.45 -0.58
CA PRO A 119 0.53 -14.04 -1.71
C PRO A 119 -0.17 -13.04 -2.63
N ALA A 120 0.51 -11.95 -2.96
CA ALA A 120 0.04 -10.99 -3.96
C ALA A 120 0.34 -11.48 -5.37
N THR A 121 -0.53 -11.13 -6.32
CA THR A 121 -0.17 -11.11 -7.75
C THR A 121 0.21 -9.68 -8.13
N VAL A 122 1.46 -9.46 -8.49
CA VAL A 122 1.92 -8.16 -8.99
C VAL A 122 1.60 -8.08 -10.48
N VAL A 123 0.78 -7.10 -10.85
CA VAL A 123 0.32 -6.89 -12.21
C VAL A 123 1.40 -6.19 -13.03
N GLU A 124 1.99 -5.13 -12.47
CA GLU A 124 3.00 -4.34 -13.15
C GLU A 124 3.86 -3.54 -12.17
N TYR A 125 5.11 -3.30 -12.56
CA TYR A 125 6.05 -2.41 -11.90
C TYR A 125 6.82 -1.60 -12.94
N MET A 126 6.84 -0.28 -12.80
CA MET A 126 7.54 0.64 -13.68
C MET A 126 8.33 1.67 -12.86
N PRO A 127 9.68 1.66 -12.89
CA PRO A 127 10.50 2.69 -12.27
C PRO A 127 10.51 3.94 -13.16
N LEU A 128 9.50 4.82 -13.03
CA LEU A 128 9.36 5.98 -13.92
C LEU A 128 10.39 7.07 -13.56
N TYR A 129 11.56 6.97 -14.18
CA TYR A 129 12.62 7.96 -14.11
C TYR A 129 12.22 9.26 -14.83
N ARG A 130 12.44 10.40 -14.18
CA ARG A 130 12.30 11.76 -14.75
C ARG A 130 13.65 12.39 -15.09
N THR A 131 14.70 12.02 -14.35
CA THR A 131 16.07 12.52 -14.58
C THR A 131 17.07 11.36 -14.57
N ALA A 132 18.25 11.60 -15.17
CA ALA A 132 19.35 10.64 -15.14
C ALA A 132 19.91 10.40 -13.72
N THR A 133 19.65 11.32 -12.78
CA THR A 133 20.06 11.21 -11.37
C THR A 133 19.11 10.38 -10.52
N GLY A 134 18.11 9.73 -11.13
CA GLY A 134 17.19 8.84 -10.43
C GLY A 134 15.98 9.53 -9.81
N VAL A 135 15.73 10.80 -10.09
CA VAL A 135 14.51 11.47 -9.62
C VAL A 135 13.32 10.92 -10.39
N GLY A 136 12.26 10.51 -9.69
CA GLY A 136 11.12 9.85 -10.31
C GLY A 136 10.07 9.39 -9.31
N CYS A 137 9.15 8.56 -9.80
CA CYS A 137 8.19 7.85 -8.97
C CYS A 137 7.96 6.44 -9.55
N ALA A 138 8.26 5.42 -8.77
CA ALA A 138 8.01 4.04 -9.16
C ALA A 138 6.52 3.73 -9.03
N MET A 139 5.92 3.20 -10.09
CA MET A 139 4.52 2.80 -10.11
C MET A 139 4.41 1.29 -10.00
N GLY A 140 3.55 0.82 -9.11
CA GLY A 140 3.26 -0.59 -8.94
C GLY A 140 1.76 -0.85 -8.86
N PHE A 141 1.34 -2.01 -9.36
CA PHE A 141 -0.03 -2.50 -9.21
C PHE A 141 0.00 -3.96 -8.75
N ALA A 142 -0.74 -4.28 -7.70
CA ALA A 142 -0.89 -5.65 -7.22
C ALA A 142 -2.31 -5.91 -6.73
N CYS A 143 -2.70 -7.18 -6.74
CA CYS A 143 -3.97 -7.64 -6.19
C CYS A 143 -3.79 -8.92 -5.36
N TRP A 144 -4.78 -9.18 -4.51
CA TRP A 144 -4.87 -10.39 -3.70
C TRP A 144 -6.21 -11.05 -4.00
N ALA A 145 -6.19 -12.30 -4.45
CA ALA A 145 -7.37 -13.09 -4.81
C ALA A 145 -7.56 -14.26 -3.83
#